data_AF-A0A9R1V9G7-F1
#
_entry.id   AF-A0A9R1V9G7-F1
#
_cell.length_a   1.000
_cell.length_b   1.000
_cell.length_c   1.000
_cell.angle_alpha   90.00
_cell.angle_beta   90.00
_cell.angle_gamma   90.00
#
_symmetry.space_group_name_H-M   'P 1'
#
loop_
_entity.id
_entity.type
_entity.pdbx_description
1 polymer ?
#
loop_
_entity_poly.entity_id
_entity_poly.type
_entity_poly.pdbx_seq_one_letter_code
_entity_poly.pdbx_strand_id
1 'polypeptide(L)'
;MVREVVNQHGSSWLESHPTDRWTLAHDGGRRYGLLTTNLSEIFNSVLKGAHVLPITTCAQLTFYRLVRRPLGNSSRANGDAYTPHVLLKHVTLISKASAHFLRSFNREKSIFDLITQR
;
A
#
# COMPACT_ATOMS: atom_id res chain seq x y z
N MET A 1 -16.24 -18.81 20.49
CA MET A 1 -17.42 -17.99 20.13
C MET A 1 -17.08 -16.54 20.44
N VAL A 2 -16.66 -15.75 19.44
CA VAL A 2 -16.43 -14.31 19.62
C VAL A 2 -17.78 -13.64 19.42
N ARG A 3 -18.39 -13.11 20.48
CA ARG A 3 -19.57 -12.27 20.36
C ARG A 3 -19.11 -10.93 19.79
N GLU A 4 -19.51 -10.62 18.57
CA GLU A 4 -19.37 -9.28 18.03
C GLU A 4 -20.08 -8.32 18.98
N VAL A 5 -19.33 -7.35 19.51
CA VAL A 5 -19.90 -6.24 20.27
C VAL A 5 -20.55 -5.33 19.24
N VAL A 6 -21.79 -5.65 18.90
CA VAL A 6 -22.59 -4.82 18.00
C VAL A 6 -22.83 -3.49 18.70
N ASN A 7 -22.31 -2.41 18.12
CA ASN A 7 -22.54 -1.06 18.59
C ASN A 7 -24.04 -0.74 18.42
N GLN A 8 -24.78 -0.78 19.53
CA GLN A 8 -26.22 -0.55 19.55
C GLN A 8 -26.58 0.85 19.01
N HIS A 9 -25.79 1.86 19.36
CA HIS A 9 -26.02 3.23 18.89
C HIS A 9 -25.85 3.35 17.38
N GLY A 10 -24.81 2.69 16.82
CA GLY A 10 -24.60 2.62 15.38
C GLY A 10 -25.72 1.88 14.65
N SER A 11 -26.24 0.81 15.25
CA SER A 11 -27.35 0.02 14.69
C SER A 11 -28.63 0.84 14.64
N SER A 12 -29.00 1.51 15.74
CA SER A 12 -30.18 2.38 15.76
C SER A 12 -30.05 3.59 14.83
N TRP A 13 -28.84 4.14 14.66
CA TRP A 13 -28.60 5.20 13.70
C TRP A 13 -28.77 4.73 12.24
N LEU A 14 -28.29 3.54 11.90
CA LEU A 14 -28.48 2.94 10.57
C LEU A 14 -29.95 2.63 10.29
N GLU A 15 -30.65 2.07 11.26
CA GLU A 15 -32.10 1.79 11.16
C GLU A 15 -32.94 3.06 10.99
N SER A 16 -32.45 4.22 11.46
CA SER A 16 -33.12 5.51 11.21
C SER A 16 -33.04 6.00 9.77
N HIS A 17 -32.15 5.42 8.94
CA HIS A 17 -31.99 5.78 7.53
C HIS A 17 -32.62 4.73 6.61
N PRO A 18 -33.18 5.15 5.45
CA PRO A 18 -33.71 4.24 4.45
C PRO A 18 -32.68 3.18 4.02
N THR A 19 -33.11 1.91 4.01
CA THR A 19 -32.26 0.73 3.83
C THR A 19 -31.55 0.72 2.47
N ASP A 20 -32.14 1.34 1.45
CA ASP A 20 -31.57 1.56 0.12
C ASP A 20 -30.34 2.49 0.11
N ARG A 21 -30.12 3.26 1.18
CA ARG A 21 -28.96 4.16 1.30
C ARG A 21 -27.72 3.51 1.91
N TRP A 22 -27.87 2.43 2.66
CA TRP A 22 -26.77 1.84 3.43
C TRP A 22 -26.64 0.32 3.29
N THR A 23 -27.64 -0.37 2.74
CA THR A 23 -27.52 -1.79 2.40
C THR A 23 -27.39 -1.97 0.90
N LEU A 24 -26.42 -2.80 0.52
CA LEU A 24 -26.26 -3.23 -0.86
C LEU A 24 -27.41 -4.14 -1.32
N ALA A 25 -28.08 -4.83 -0.39
CA ALA A 25 -29.18 -5.76 -0.68
C ALA A 25 -30.49 -5.07 -1.11
N HIS A 26 -30.67 -3.79 -0.76
CA HIS A 26 -31.90 -3.03 -1.03
C HIS A 26 -31.67 -1.80 -1.92
N ASP A 27 -30.59 -1.76 -2.70
CA ASP A 27 -30.24 -0.63 -3.58
C ASP A 27 -31.19 -0.43 -4.78
N GLY A 28 -32.25 -1.24 -4.89
CA GLY A 28 -33.22 -1.17 -5.99
C GLY A 28 -32.60 -1.43 -7.37
N GLY A 29 -31.48 -2.16 -7.43
CA GLY A 29 -30.71 -2.38 -8.66
C GLY A 29 -29.80 -1.21 -9.03
N ARG A 30 -29.74 -0.16 -8.20
CA ARG A 30 -28.81 0.97 -8.36
C ARG A 30 -27.45 0.57 -7.83
N ARG A 31 -26.71 -0.13 -8.68
CA ARG A 31 -25.31 -0.51 -8.45
C ARG A 31 -24.48 0.75 -8.24
N TYR A 32 -24.33 1.20 -7.00
CA TYR A 32 -23.34 2.21 -6.63
C TYR A 32 -21.94 1.59 -6.76
N GLY A 33 -21.45 1.47 -8.00
CA GLY A 33 -20.05 1.41 -8.45
C GLY A 33 -19.08 0.38 -7.87
N LEU A 34 -19.34 -0.22 -6.70
CA LEU A 34 -18.41 -1.05 -5.97
C LEU A 34 -18.44 -2.52 -6.43
N LEU A 35 -19.54 -2.95 -7.06
CA LEU A 35 -19.72 -4.37 -7.39
C LEU A 35 -19.09 -4.80 -8.73
N THR A 36 -18.61 -3.87 -9.56
CA THR A 36 -18.00 -4.23 -10.86
C THR A 36 -16.86 -3.31 -11.30
N THR A 37 -16.24 -2.53 -10.41
CA THR A 37 -14.89 -2.06 -10.71
C THR A 37 -13.94 -3.15 -10.25
N ASN A 38 -13.71 -4.12 -11.14
CA ASN A 38 -12.62 -5.06 -11.02
C ASN A 38 -11.39 -4.24 -10.61
N LEU A 39 -10.87 -4.45 -9.40
CA LEU A 39 -9.77 -3.64 -8.88
C LEU A 39 -8.60 -3.60 -9.85
N SER A 40 -8.40 -4.67 -10.63
CA SER A 40 -7.38 -4.71 -11.68
C SER A 40 -7.60 -3.66 -12.78
N GLU A 41 -8.83 -3.24 -13.12
CA GLU A 41 -9.09 -2.16 -14.09
C GLU A 41 -8.74 -0.78 -13.54
N ILE A 42 -9.05 -0.52 -12.26
CA ILE A 42 -8.64 0.71 -11.58
C ILE A 42 -7.10 0.78 -11.55
N PHE A 43 -6.45 -0.31 -11.12
CA PHE A 43 -5.00 -0.37 -11.11
C PHE A 43 -4.41 -0.25 -12.51
N ASN A 44 -4.99 -0.87 -13.53
CA ASN A 44 -4.50 -0.77 -14.90
C ASN A 44 -4.63 0.67 -15.44
N SER A 45 -5.70 1.39 -15.10
CA SER A 45 -5.85 2.81 -15.45
C SER A 45 -4.79 3.69 -14.78
N VAL A 46 -4.55 3.48 -13.47
CA VAL A 46 -3.50 4.19 -12.72
C VAL A 46 -2.11 3.85 -13.26
N LEU A 47 -1.84 2.58 -13.53
CA LEU A 47 -0.55 2.10 -14.04
C LEU A 47 -0.29 2.57 -15.47
N LYS A 48 -1.32 2.67 -16.32
CA LYS A 48 -1.18 3.30 -17.65
C LYS A 48 -0.67 4.73 -17.57
N GLY A 49 -1.12 5.52 -16.59
CA GLY A 49 -0.57 6.86 -16.34
C GLY A 49 0.86 6.82 -15.77
N ALA A 50 1.18 5.80 -14.99
CA ALA A 50 2.49 5.62 -14.37
C ALA A 50 3.55 5.01 -15.31
N HIS A 51 3.18 4.43 -16.45
CA HIS A 51 4.11 3.84 -17.42
C HIS A 51 5.12 4.85 -18.00
N VAL A 52 4.77 6.13 -18.00
CA VAL A 52 5.68 7.22 -18.44
C VAL A 52 6.72 7.54 -17.37
N LEU A 53 6.52 7.07 -16.14
CA LEU A 53 7.43 7.29 -15.04
C LEU A 53 8.44 6.15 -14.94
N PRO A 54 9.74 6.44 -14.75
CA PRO A 54 10.70 5.43 -14.37
C PRO A 54 10.24 4.68 -13.11
N ILE A 55 10.41 3.36 -13.08
CA ILE A 55 10.12 2.52 -11.90
C ILE A 55 10.79 3.08 -10.64
N THR A 56 11.99 3.64 -10.80
CA THR A 56 12.73 4.31 -9.73
C THR A 56 11.98 5.51 -9.17
N THR A 57 11.36 6.34 -10.01
CA THR A 57 10.55 7.49 -9.61
C THR A 57 9.27 7.05 -8.89
N CYS A 58 8.60 6.00 -9.38
CA CYS A 58 7.44 5.43 -8.71
C CYS A 58 7.80 4.90 -7.32
N ALA A 59 8.91 4.17 -7.19
CA ALA A 59 9.41 3.65 -5.93
C ALA A 59 9.81 4.78 -4.96
N GLN A 60 10.50 5.81 -5.46
CA GLN A 60 10.84 7.00 -4.66
C GLN A 60 9.58 7.73 -4.18
N LEU A 61 8.61 7.98 -5.07
CA LEU A 61 7.38 8.70 -4.71
C LEU A 61 6.56 7.95 -3.67
N THR A 62 6.40 6.63 -3.85
CA THR A 62 5.71 5.78 -2.86
C THR A 62 6.46 5.73 -1.54
N PHE A 63 7.79 5.61 -1.56
CA PHE A 63 8.61 5.71 -0.35
C PHE A 63 8.43 7.06 0.34
N TYR A 64 8.56 8.18 -0.37
CA TYR A 64 8.37 9.50 0.21
C TYR A 64 6.95 9.69 0.78
N ARG A 65 5.90 9.23 0.09
CA ARG A 65 4.52 9.41 0.56
C ARG A 65 4.16 8.51 1.73
N LEU A 66 4.62 7.27 1.75
CA LEU A 66 4.25 6.28 2.76
C LEU A 66 5.20 6.29 3.96
N VAL A 67 6.49 6.46 3.70
CA VAL A 67 7.55 6.34 4.71
C VAL A 67 7.89 7.70 5.31
N ARG A 68 7.91 8.76 4.50
CA ARG A 68 8.05 10.14 4.98
C ARG A 68 6.70 10.76 5.37
N ARG A 69 5.87 9.99 6.09
CA ARG A 69 4.77 10.58 6.86
C ARG A 69 5.39 11.60 7.82
N PRO A 70 4.86 12.83 7.94
CA PRO A 70 5.46 13.82 8.83
C PRO A 70 5.56 13.23 10.22
N LEU A 71 6.81 13.09 10.66
CA LEU A 71 7.16 12.72 12.02
C LEU A 71 6.51 13.73 12.97
N GLY A 72 5.95 13.25 14.08
CA GLY A 72 5.38 14.12 15.10
C GLY A 72 6.39 15.17 15.57
N ASN A 73 5.91 16.28 16.11
CA ASN A 73 6.74 17.45 16.46
C ASN A 73 7.98 17.09 17.32
N SER A 74 7.88 16.05 18.16
CA SER A 74 8.99 15.51 18.96
C SER A 74 10.13 14.91 18.13
N SER A 75 9.83 14.09 17.11
CA SER A 75 10.84 13.49 16.23
C SER A 75 11.50 14.51 15.29
N ARG A 76 10.79 15.60 14.95
CA ARG A 76 11.38 16.73 14.19
C ARG A 76 12.41 17.50 15.02
N ALA A 77 12.16 17.66 16.32
CA ALA A 77 13.10 18.31 17.24
C ALA A 77 14.37 17.47 17.47
N ASN A 78 14.25 16.14 17.42
CA ASN A 78 15.38 15.22 17.56
C ASN A 78 16.19 14.99 16.26
N GLY A 79 15.75 15.56 15.13
CA GLY A 79 16.43 15.39 13.83
C GLY A 79 16.23 14.02 13.17
N ASP A 80 15.29 13.22 13.66
CA ASP A 80 15.05 11.89 13.10
C ASP A 80 14.42 11.98 11.71
N ALA A 81 14.95 11.22 10.75
CA ALA A 81 14.42 11.16 9.38
C ALA A 81 13.27 10.16 9.22
N TYR A 82 13.19 9.15 10.11
CA TYR A 82 12.23 8.05 10.05
C TYR A 82 11.75 7.63 11.44
N THR A 83 10.60 6.96 11.52
CA THR A 83 10.14 6.36 12.79
C THR A 83 11.01 5.15 13.15
N PRO A 84 11.13 4.78 14.44
CA PRO A 84 11.88 3.59 14.87
C PRO A 84 11.43 2.30 14.16
N HIS A 85 10.12 2.18 13.91
CA HIS A 85 9.56 1.03 13.19
C HIS A 85 10.07 0.93 11.74
N VAL A 86 10.09 2.06 11.02
CA VAL A 86 10.61 2.12 9.66
C VAL A 86 12.11 1.81 9.64
N LEU A 87 12.87 2.36 10.60
CA LEU A 87 14.31 2.14 10.68
C LEU A 87 14.64 0.65 10.89
N LEU A 88 13.94 -0.03 11.80
CA LEU A 88 14.10 -1.47 12.01
C LEU A 88 13.79 -2.27 10.75
N LYS A 89 12.69 -1.96 10.05
CA LYS A 89 12.37 -2.59 8.77
C LYS A 89 13.46 -2.35 7.73
N HIS A 90 13.96 -1.12 7.63
CA HIS A 90 15.03 -0.76 6.71
C HIS A 90 16.31 -1.55 6.96
N VAL A 91 16.75 -1.67 8.22
CA VAL A 91 17.92 -2.49 8.60
C VAL A 91 17.71 -3.96 8.21
N THR A 92 16.53 -4.54 8.49
CA THR A 92 16.26 -5.94 8.12
C THR A 92 16.21 -6.16 6.61
N LEU A 93 15.70 -5.18 5.85
CA LEU A 93 15.66 -5.26 4.39
C LEU A 93 17.04 -5.11 3.78
N ILE A 94 17.86 -4.19 4.29
CA ILE A 94 19.25 -4.05 3.84
C ILE A 94 20.04 -5.32 4.12
N SER A 95 19.90 -5.92 5.31
CA SER A 95 20.62 -7.16 5.63
C SER A 95 20.23 -8.32 4.69
N LYS A 96 18.96 -8.39 4.28
CA LYS A 96 18.49 -9.37 3.29
C LYS A 96 18.97 -9.03 1.88
N ALA A 97 18.92 -7.76 1.49
CA ALA A 97 19.39 -7.30 0.19
C ALA A 97 20.90 -7.54 0.03
N SER A 98 21.68 -7.33 1.09
CA SER A 98 23.12 -7.64 1.10
C SER A 98 23.44 -9.12 1.01
N ALA A 99 22.46 -10.02 1.05
CA ALA A 99 22.67 -11.44 0.75
C ALA A 99 22.61 -11.73 -0.77
N HIS A 100 22.20 -10.76 -1.58
CA HIS A 100 22.08 -10.87 -3.03
C HIS A 100 23.17 -10.04 -3.71
N PHE A 101 24.13 -10.71 -4.36
CA PHE A 101 25.20 -10.05 -5.08
C PHE A 101 25.10 -10.34 -6.58
N LEU A 102 25.31 -9.31 -7.39
CA LEU A 102 25.38 -9.42 -8.84
C LEU A 102 26.84 -9.68 -9.21
N ARG A 103 27.14 -10.89 -9.68
CA ARG A 103 28.53 -11.34 -9.94
C ARG A 103 29.05 -10.83 -11.28
N SER A 104 28.18 -10.85 -12.29
CA SER A 104 28.52 -10.41 -13.64
C SER A 104 27.27 -9.88 -14.35
N PHE A 105 27.43 -8.82 -15.14
CA PHE A 105 26.38 -8.27 -15.99
C PHE A 105 26.93 -8.10 -17.41
N ASN A 106 26.40 -8.88 -18.35
CA ASN A 106 26.68 -8.70 -19.77
C ASN A 106 25.51 -7.95 -20.43
N ARG A 107 25.73 -6.66 -20.74
CA ARG A 107 24.69 -5.77 -21.29
C ARG A 107 24.29 -6.10 -22.73
N GLU A 108 25.20 -6.64 -23.53
CA GLU A 108 24.93 -7.00 -24.93
C GLU A 108 24.09 -8.27 -25.04
N LYS A 109 24.33 -9.24 -24.13
CA LYS A 109 23.60 -10.51 -24.11
C LYS A 109 22.40 -10.51 -23.14
N SER A 110 22.26 -9.46 -22.32
CA SER A 110 21.26 -9.38 -21.25
C SER A 110 21.27 -10.59 -20.31
N ILE A 111 22.47 -11.07 -19.96
CA ILE A 111 22.69 -12.19 -19.02
C ILE A 111 23.22 -11.62 -17.71
N PHE A 112 22.66 -12.11 -16.59
CA PHE A 112 22.99 -11.70 -15.24
C PHE A 112 23.28 -12.93 -14.38
N ASP A 113 24.42 -12.93 -13.71
CA ASP A 113 24.73 -13.95 -12.71
C ASP A 113 24.43 -13.38 -11.32
N LEU A 114 23.48 -14.00 -10.61
CA LEU A 114 23.10 -13.61 -9.26
C LEU A 114 23.54 -14.69 -8.25
N ILE A 115 24.29 -14.29 -7.23
CA ILE A 115 24.62 -15.15 -6.09
C ILE A 115 23.71 -14.74 -4.93
N THR A 116 22.93 -15.68 -4.43
CA THR A 116 22.10 -15.51 -3.25
C THR A 116 22.64 -16.38 -2.11
N GLN A 117 23.03 -15.78 -1.00
CA GLN A 117 23.34 -16.53 0.21
C GLN A 117 22.02 -16.87 0.92
N ARG A 118 21.76 -18.17 1.14
CA ARG A 118 20.53 -18.68 1.77
C ARG A 118 20.69 -18.77 3.28
#